data_AF-A0A8T4TTZ2-F1
#
_entry.id   AF-A0A8T4TTZ2-F1
#
_cell.length_a   1.000
_cell.length_b   1.000
_cell.length_c   1.000
_cell.angle_alpha   90.00
_cell.angle_beta   90.00
_cell.angle_gamma   90.00
#
_symmetry.space_group_name_H-M   'P 1'
#
loop_
_entity.id
_entity.type
_entity.pdbx_description
1 polymer ?
#
loop_
_entity_poly.entity_id
_entity_poly.type
_entity_poly.pdbx_seq_one_letter_code
_entity_poly.pdbx_strand_id
1 'polypeptide(L)'
;MKLVSVNPEEIIGLNDYPPLHSPESLKKYFRFFINNDDKHIFSVPLITISSALPILQEDPKFSPYIKVLQKFLSEHKGVNYFQSGGKHRSSAAYLARKKVPGIVIENDEDIKKIKPLLGDDKFLTEDSFEGVILGIKGSFLKHDRKFWTVKEKTEAMIANGNIPKDIVDYFRSS
;
A
#
# COMPACT_ATOMS: atom_id res chain seq x y z
N MET A 1 10.37 2.97 -14.27
CA MET A 1 8.92 2.78 -14.05
C MET A 1 8.42 1.51 -14.72
N LYS A 2 7.69 0.68 -13.97
CA LYS A 2 7.13 -0.60 -14.47
C LYS A 2 5.72 -0.83 -13.95
N LEU A 3 4.79 -1.24 -14.82
CA LEU A 3 3.46 -1.70 -14.41
C LEU A 3 3.53 -3.17 -13.97
N VAL A 4 2.87 -3.48 -12.86
CA VAL A 4 2.84 -4.82 -12.25
C VAL A 4 1.42 -5.18 -11.80
N SER A 5 1.15 -6.47 -11.67
CA SER A 5 -0.08 -7.00 -11.07
C SER A 5 0.33 -7.93 -9.95
N VAL A 6 0.15 -7.47 -8.71
CA VAL A 6 0.73 -8.10 -7.51
C VAL A 6 -0.36 -8.52 -6.55
N ASN A 7 -0.15 -9.60 -5.81
CA ASN A 7 -1.09 -10.02 -4.80
C ASN A 7 -1.00 -9.09 -3.57
N PRO A 8 -2.10 -8.86 -2.83
CA PRO A 8 -2.09 -8.02 -1.63
C PRO A 8 -1.08 -8.46 -0.54
N GLU A 9 -0.77 -9.75 -0.45
CA GLU A 9 0.25 -10.30 0.45
C GLU A 9 1.70 -10.00 0.02
N GLU A 10 1.93 -9.52 -1.21
CA GLU A 10 3.27 -9.17 -1.70
C GLU A 10 3.66 -7.71 -1.40
N ILE A 11 2.74 -6.94 -0.82
CA ILE A 11 2.87 -5.49 -0.59
C ILE A 11 2.80 -5.18 0.91
N ILE A 12 3.81 -4.50 1.44
CA ILE A 12 3.76 -3.87 2.76
C ILE A 12 2.86 -2.64 2.69
N GLY A 13 1.79 -2.67 3.48
CA GLY A 13 0.88 -1.57 3.63
C GLY A 13 1.47 -0.46 4.52
N LEU A 14 1.26 0.80 4.15
CA LEU A 14 1.43 1.96 5.03
C LEU A 14 0.72 1.72 6.37
N ASN A 15 1.42 2.01 7.46
CA ASN A 15 0.87 1.87 8.81
C ASN A 15 0.18 3.18 9.21
N ASP A 16 -1.13 3.26 8.98
CA ASP A 16 -1.98 4.41 9.30
C ASP A 16 -3.29 3.96 9.97
N TYR A 17 -3.24 2.83 10.69
CA TYR A 17 -4.41 2.17 11.26
C TYR A 17 -4.54 2.42 12.77
N PRO A 18 -5.74 2.75 13.32
CA PRO A 18 -7.05 2.92 12.66
C PRO A 18 -7.45 4.40 12.40
N PRO A 19 -8.39 4.72 11.46
CA PRO A 19 -8.99 3.92 10.38
C PRO A 19 -8.76 4.51 8.96
N LEU A 20 -9.13 3.75 7.91
CA LEU A 20 -9.32 4.28 6.56
C LEU A 20 -10.20 5.54 6.63
N HIS A 21 -9.65 6.69 6.28
CA HIS A 21 -10.32 7.99 6.42
C HIS A 21 -11.61 8.13 5.57
N SER A 22 -11.91 7.20 4.67
CA SER A 22 -13.09 7.28 3.79
C SER A 22 -13.66 5.88 3.43
N PRO A 23 -14.65 5.37 4.18
CA PRO A 23 -15.40 4.17 3.79
C PRO A 23 -16.00 4.26 2.39
N GLU A 24 -16.44 5.45 1.97
CA GLU A 24 -16.97 5.71 0.63
C GLU A 24 -15.93 5.48 -0.48
N SER A 25 -14.68 5.90 -0.24
CA SER A 25 -13.59 5.64 -1.20
C SER A 25 -13.33 4.15 -1.34
N LEU A 26 -13.31 3.40 -0.23
CA LEU A 26 -13.18 1.94 -0.28
C LEU A 26 -14.32 1.31 -1.09
N LYS A 27 -15.57 1.68 -0.79
CA LYS A 27 -16.76 1.15 -1.47
C LYS A 27 -16.76 1.45 -2.97
N LYS A 28 -16.34 2.66 -3.35
CA LYS A 28 -16.19 3.06 -4.76
C LYS A 28 -15.18 2.17 -5.49
N TYR A 29 -13.98 2.01 -4.94
CA TYR A 29 -12.96 1.17 -5.57
C TYR A 29 -13.34 -0.31 -5.59
N PHE A 30 -13.96 -0.80 -4.52
CA PHE A 30 -14.47 -2.17 -4.46
C PHE A 30 -15.47 -2.45 -5.59
N ARG A 31 -16.40 -1.52 -5.84
CA ARG A 31 -17.34 -1.59 -6.97
C ARG A 31 -16.63 -1.63 -8.33
N PHE A 32 -15.57 -0.84 -8.51
CA PHE A 32 -14.79 -0.91 -9.76
C PHE A 32 -14.14 -2.28 -9.95
N PHE A 33 -13.57 -2.87 -8.90
CA PHE A 33 -12.95 -4.20 -8.99
C PHE A 33 -13.95 -5.33 -9.29
N ILE A 34 -15.10 -5.37 -8.61
CA ILE A 34 -16.10 -6.44 -8.83
C ILE A 34 -16.75 -6.34 -10.22
N ASN A 35 -16.85 -5.13 -10.77
CA ASN A 35 -17.42 -4.89 -12.09
C ASN A 35 -16.38 -4.97 -13.23
N ASN A 36 -15.10 -5.23 -12.91
CA ASN A 36 -13.97 -5.17 -13.85
C ASN A 36 -13.90 -3.83 -14.63
N ASP A 37 -14.15 -2.72 -13.93
CA ASP A 37 -14.14 -1.37 -14.49
C ASP A 37 -12.72 -0.76 -14.47
N ASP A 38 -11.80 -1.42 -15.20
CA ASP A 38 -10.36 -1.17 -15.13
C ASP A 38 -9.96 0.28 -15.46
N LYS A 39 -10.75 0.99 -16.28
CA LYS A 39 -10.52 2.41 -16.62
C LYS A 39 -10.56 3.35 -15.41
N HIS A 40 -11.20 2.94 -14.32
CA HIS A 40 -11.28 3.73 -13.08
C HIS A 40 -10.35 3.20 -11.97
N ILE A 41 -9.58 2.15 -12.25
CA ILE A 41 -8.64 1.54 -11.30
C ILE A 41 -7.23 2.04 -11.62
N PHE A 42 -6.89 3.19 -11.06
CA PHE A 42 -5.53 3.72 -11.16
C PHE A 42 -4.54 2.82 -10.43
N SER A 43 -3.35 2.64 -11.01
CA SER A 43 -2.28 1.84 -10.41
C SER A 43 -1.83 2.41 -9.05
N VAL A 44 -1.62 1.53 -8.08
CA VAL A 44 -1.07 1.87 -6.76
C VAL A 44 0.43 2.13 -6.90
N PRO A 45 0.96 3.26 -6.43
CA PRO A 45 2.38 3.52 -6.48
C PRO A 45 3.13 2.62 -5.48
N LEU A 46 4.13 1.91 -5.98
CA LEU A 46 4.92 0.91 -5.27
C LEU A 46 6.41 1.26 -5.35
N ILE A 47 7.15 0.95 -4.29
CA ILE A 47 8.62 1.00 -4.26
C ILE A 47 9.12 -0.40 -3.90
N THR A 48 10.14 -0.91 -4.59
CA THR A 48 10.71 -2.20 -4.23
C THR A 48 11.41 -2.12 -2.88
N ILE A 49 11.34 -3.20 -2.09
CA ILE A 49 12.06 -3.26 -0.81
C ILE A 49 13.56 -3.08 -1.01
N SER A 50 14.13 -3.68 -2.05
CA SER A 50 15.55 -3.57 -2.38
C SER A 50 16.00 -2.13 -2.64
N SER A 51 15.13 -1.30 -3.24
CA SER A 51 15.45 0.12 -3.48
C SER A 51 15.26 0.97 -2.21
N ALA A 52 14.25 0.67 -1.39
CA ALA A 52 13.96 1.46 -0.20
C ALA A 52 14.90 1.15 0.98
N LEU A 53 15.32 -0.11 1.13
CA LEU A 53 16.02 -0.58 2.33
C LEU A 53 17.35 0.15 2.60
N PRO A 54 18.23 0.41 1.60
CA PRO A 54 19.47 1.15 1.84
C PRO A 54 19.21 2.55 2.43
N ILE A 55 18.27 3.30 1.83
CA ILE A 55 17.89 4.64 2.29
C ILE A 55 17.30 4.60 3.70
N LEU A 56 16.45 3.61 3.99
CA LEU A 56 15.86 3.45 5.33
C LEU A 56 16.89 3.04 6.40
N GLN A 57 17.95 2.34 6.02
CA GLN A 57 19.02 1.90 6.94
C GLN A 57 19.95 3.04 7.35
N GLU A 58 20.14 4.03 6.48
CA GLU A 58 20.94 5.22 6.76
C GLU A 58 20.25 6.16 7.76
N ASP A 59 18.93 6.05 7.96
CA ASP A 59 18.18 6.87 8.90
C ASP A 59 18.26 6.33 10.36
N PRO A 60 18.89 7.07 11.30
CA PRO A 60 19.01 6.62 12.69
C PRO A 60 17.65 6.43 13.40
N LYS A 61 16.61 7.19 13.02
CA LYS A 61 15.27 7.08 13.61
C LYS A 61 14.57 5.79 13.20
N PHE A 62 14.95 5.22 12.06
CA PHE A 62 14.36 3.99 11.55
C PHE A 62 15.14 2.73 11.95
N SER A 63 16.38 2.87 12.44
CA SER A 63 17.20 1.75 12.93
C SER A 63 16.46 0.76 13.86
N PRO A 64 15.64 1.19 14.84
CA PRO A 64 14.87 0.25 15.67
C PRO A 64 13.79 -0.55 14.90
N TYR A 65 13.32 -0.03 13.77
CA TYR A 65 12.32 -0.65 12.90
C TYR A 65 12.96 -1.64 11.93
N ILE A 66 14.24 -1.47 11.56
CA ILE A 66 14.95 -2.36 10.63
C ILE A 66 14.93 -3.81 11.11
N LYS A 67 15.19 -4.07 12.40
CA LYS A 67 15.15 -5.44 12.95
C LYS A 67 13.76 -6.06 12.84
N VAL A 68 12.72 -5.27 13.09
CA VAL A 68 11.33 -5.72 12.97
C VAL A 68 10.98 -5.98 11.50
N LEU A 69 11.39 -5.09 10.59
CA LEU A 69 11.20 -5.23 9.16
C LEU A 69 11.88 -6.51 8.65
N GLN A 70 13.13 -6.75 9.02
CA GLN A 70 13.88 -7.95 8.62
C GLN A 70 13.20 -9.23 9.11
N LYS A 71 12.74 -9.24 10.37
CA LYS A 71 11.95 -10.36 10.90
C LYS A 71 10.66 -10.56 10.08
N PHE A 72 9.92 -9.49 9.85
CA PHE A 72 8.70 -9.53 9.04
C PHE A 72 8.97 -10.10 7.64
N LEU A 73 10.02 -9.64 6.95
CA LEU A 73 10.40 -10.14 5.62
C LEU A 73 10.83 -11.61 5.64
N SER A 74 11.45 -12.08 6.72
CA SER A 74 11.80 -13.50 6.87
C SER A 74 10.59 -14.42 7.00
N GLU A 75 9.51 -13.90 7.61
CA GLU A 75 8.23 -14.59 7.78
C GLU A 75 7.35 -14.47 6.52
N HIS A 76 7.60 -13.46 5.67
CA HIS A 76 6.83 -13.14 4.47
C HIS A 76 7.68 -13.16 3.19
N LYS A 77 8.15 -14.33 2.79
CA LYS A 77 9.10 -14.51 1.66
C LYS A 77 8.61 -14.00 0.30
N GLY A 78 7.31 -13.75 0.13
CA GLY A 78 6.72 -13.21 -1.12
C GLY A 78 6.62 -11.68 -1.17
N VAL A 79 6.94 -10.98 -0.08
CA VAL A 79 6.80 -9.52 -0.02
C VAL A 79 7.96 -8.86 -0.74
N ASN A 80 7.63 -8.00 -1.71
CA ASN A 80 8.61 -7.34 -2.58
C ASN A 80 8.47 -5.81 -2.63
N TYR A 81 7.35 -5.26 -2.15
CA TYR A 81 7.01 -3.85 -2.34
C TYR A 81 6.58 -3.16 -1.06
N PHE A 82 6.90 -1.88 -0.94
CA PHE A 82 6.20 -0.92 -0.08
C PHE A 82 5.16 -0.17 -0.92
N GLN A 83 3.94 -0.02 -0.40
CA GLN A 83 2.99 0.94 -0.99
C GLN A 83 3.36 2.36 -0.56
N SER A 84 3.36 3.32 -1.49
CA SER A 84 3.52 4.75 -1.18
C SER A 84 2.20 5.54 -1.23
N GLY A 85 1.11 4.90 -1.68
CA GLY A 85 -0.22 5.49 -1.77
C GLY A 85 -1.29 4.44 -2.00
N GLY A 86 -2.49 4.85 -2.43
CA GLY A 86 -3.52 3.92 -2.92
C GLY A 86 -4.10 2.95 -1.89
N LYS A 87 -4.09 3.28 -0.59
CA LYS A 87 -4.51 2.39 0.52
C LYS A 87 -5.93 1.81 0.36
N HIS A 88 -6.88 2.64 -0.07
CA HIS A 88 -8.26 2.20 -0.34
C HIS A 88 -8.31 1.26 -1.55
N ARG A 89 -7.51 1.52 -2.59
CA ARG A 89 -7.45 0.71 -3.83
C ARG A 89 -6.86 -0.67 -3.54
N SER A 90 -5.76 -0.74 -2.82
CA SER A 90 -5.10 -2.01 -2.48
C SER A 90 -5.98 -2.88 -1.57
N SER A 91 -6.64 -2.28 -0.58
CA SER A 91 -7.59 -2.99 0.29
C SER A 91 -8.84 -3.45 -0.46
N ALA A 92 -9.37 -2.61 -1.37
CA ALA A 92 -10.51 -2.97 -2.22
C ALA A 92 -10.19 -4.15 -3.15
N ALA A 93 -8.98 -4.20 -3.72
CA ALA A 93 -8.53 -5.32 -4.54
C ALA A 93 -8.57 -6.64 -3.76
N TYR A 94 -8.04 -6.64 -2.52
CA TYR A 94 -8.11 -7.82 -1.64
C TYR A 94 -9.54 -8.27 -1.37
N LEU A 95 -10.42 -7.34 -0.99
CA LEU A 95 -11.83 -7.62 -0.72
C LEU A 95 -12.58 -8.13 -1.95
N ALA A 96 -12.18 -7.71 -3.14
CA ALA A 96 -12.73 -8.19 -4.41
C ALA A 96 -12.03 -9.46 -4.95
N ARG A 97 -11.05 -10.02 -4.21
CA ARG A 97 -10.21 -11.16 -4.62
C ARG A 97 -9.51 -10.94 -5.97
N LYS A 98 -9.05 -9.72 -6.18
CA LYS A 98 -8.29 -9.29 -7.36
C LYS A 98 -6.85 -8.97 -6.97
N LYS A 99 -5.96 -9.06 -7.96
CA LYS A 99 -4.61 -8.52 -7.84
C LYS A 99 -4.64 -6.99 -7.79
N VAL A 100 -3.67 -6.40 -7.11
CA VAL A 100 -3.46 -4.95 -7.07
C VAL A 100 -2.72 -4.53 -8.35
N PRO A 101 -3.32 -3.66 -9.20
CA PRO A 101 -2.57 -3.02 -10.26
C PRO A 101 -1.59 -2.03 -9.61
N GLY A 102 -0.29 -2.23 -9.85
CA GLY A 102 0.79 -1.47 -9.26
C GLY A 102 1.64 -0.77 -10.31
N ILE A 103 2.25 0.34 -9.91
CA ILE A 103 3.25 1.06 -10.70
C ILE A 103 4.50 1.24 -9.85
N VAL A 104 5.57 0.57 -10.25
CA VAL A 104 6.85 0.58 -9.54
C VAL A 104 7.60 1.85 -9.91
N ILE A 105 7.92 2.65 -8.88
CA ILE A 105 8.73 3.86 -8.94
C ILE A 105 10.16 3.48 -8.55
N GLU A 106 11.14 3.86 -9.36
CA GLU A 106 12.54 3.46 -9.17
C GLU A 106 13.50 4.65 -9.06
N ASN A 107 13.05 5.86 -9.42
CA ASN A 107 13.88 7.07 -9.45
C ASN A 107 13.03 8.35 -9.54
N ASP A 108 13.69 9.51 -9.51
CA ASP A 108 13.07 10.85 -9.59
C ASP A 108 12.32 11.09 -10.91
N GLU A 109 12.82 10.55 -12.02
CA GLU A 109 12.16 10.69 -13.32
C GLU A 109 10.82 9.96 -13.38
N ASP A 110 10.71 8.81 -12.71
CA ASP A 110 9.44 8.12 -12.54
C ASP A 110 8.45 8.98 -11.74
N ILE A 111 8.92 9.67 -10.69
CA ILE A 111 8.09 10.58 -9.87
C ILE A 111 7.53 11.73 -10.70
N LYS A 112 8.38 12.39 -11.49
CA LYS A 112 7.94 13.48 -12.39
C LYS A 112 6.86 13.02 -13.38
N LYS A 113 6.95 11.78 -13.85
CA LYS A 113 5.97 11.19 -14.79
C LYS A 113 4.66 10.81 -14.12
N ILE A 114 4.70 10.26 -12.91
CA ILE A 114 3.51 9.74 -12.23
C ILE A 114 2.74 10.82 -11.47
N LYS A 115 3.41 11.85 -10.95
CA LYS A 115 2.77 12.91 -10.14
C LYS A 115 1.57 13.57 -10.85
N PRO A 116 1.62 13.91 -12.15
CA PRO A 116 0.46 14.41 -12.89
C PRO A 116 -0.68 13.39 -13.06
N LEU A 117 -0.36 12.09 -13.06
CA LEU A 117 -1.32 11.00 -13.31
C LEU A 117 -2.10 10.60 -12.05
N LEU A 118 -1.59 10.89 -10.86
CA LEU A 118 -2.24 10.56 -9.58
C LEU A 118 -3.23 11.63 -9.13
N GLY A 119 -3.31 12.79 -9.81
CA GLY A 119 -4.21 13.88 -9.45
C GLY A 119 -3.97 14.42 -8.03
N ASP A 120 -5.04 14.88 -7.36
CA ASP A 120 -5.02 15.39 -5.98
C ASP A 120 -4.76 14.31 -4.89
N ASP A 121 -4.37 13.08 -5.28
CA ASP A 121 -4.02 12.03 -4.32
C ASP A 121 -2.71 12.43 -3.63
N LYS A 122 -2.85 13.10 -2.47
CA LYS A 122 -1.82 13.80 -1.65
C LYS A 122 -0.65 12.94 -1.15
N PHE A 123 -0.39 11.78 -1.74
CA PHE A 123 0.59 10.81 -1.23
C PHE A 123 1.96 10.87 -1.92
N LEU A 124 2.07 11.50 -3.08
CA LEU A 124 3.37 11.90 -3.68
C LEU A 124 3.59 13.41 -3.52
N THR A 125 3.64 13.89 -2.28
CA THR A 125 4.00 15.29 -1.98
C THR A 125 5.44 15.59 -2.35
N GLU A 126 6.29 14.58 -2.27
CA GLU A 126 7.74 14.70 -2.47
C GLU A 126 8.10 14.71 -3.96
N ASP A 127 9.11 15.51 -4.30
CA ASP A 127 9.62 15.67 -5.66
C ASP A 127 10.83 14.75 -5.96
N SER A 128 11.29 13.99 -4.97
CA SER A 128 12.42 13.05 -5.10
C SER A 128 12.09 11.66 -4.59
N PHE A 129 12.78 10.66 -5.14
CA PHE A 129 12.63 9.24 -4.84
C PHE A 129 12.96 8.94 -3.39
N GLU A 130 14.07 9.51 -2.91
CA GLU A 130 14.43 9.49 -1.51
C GLU A 130 13.32 10.11 -0.65
N GLY A 131 12.81 11.28 -1.05
CA GLY A 131 11.70 11.94 -0.36
C GLY A 131 10.50 11.02 -0.20
N VAL A 132 10.05 10.36 -1.28
CA VAL A 132 8.93 9.40 -1.21
C VAL A 132 9.22 8.26 -0.24
N ILE A 133 10.43 7.70 -0.23
CA ILE A 133 10.83 6.64 0.72
C ILE A 133 10.76 7.16 2.17
N LEU A 134 11.26 8.37 2.41
CA LEU A 134 11.19 9.02 3.73
C LEU A 134 9.74 9.37 4.13
N GLY A 135 8.86 9.62 3.16
CA GLY A 135 7.42 9.76 3.36
C GLY A 135 6.76 8.45 3.82
N ILE A 136 7.11 7.33 3.18
CA ILE A 136 6.66 5.99 3.60
C ILE A 136 7.11 5.71 5.04
N LYS A 137 8.38 5.98 5.36
CA LYS A 137 8.93 5.89 6.73
C LYS A 137 8.07 6.65 7.74
N GLY A 138 7.65 7.86 7.39
CA GLY A 138 6.77 8.68 8.21
C GLY A 138 5.44 8.00 8.58
N SER A 139 4.94 7.06 7.78
CA SER A 139 3.78 6.25 8.16
C SER A 139 4.11 5.22 9.25
N PHE A 140 5.23 4.51 9.11
CA PHE A 140 5.62 3.47 10.05
C PHE A 140 6.00 4.01 11.43
N LEU A 141 6.57 5.21 11.50
CA LEU A 141 6.95 5.84 12.76
C LEU A 141 5.78 6.29 13.64
N LYS A 142 4.55 6.31 13.11
CA LYS A 142 3.35 6.79 13.84
C LYS A 142 2.71 5.75 14.75
N HIS A 143 3.09 4.49 14.60
CA HIS A 143 2.44 3.37 15.29
C HIS A 143 3.50 2.45 15.90
N ASP A 144 3.05 1.52 16.74
CA ASP A 144 3.90 0.46 17.27
C ASP A 144 4.66 -0.21 16.12
N ARG A 145 5.95 -0.51 16.37
CA ARG A 145 6.92 -1.08 15.43
C ARG A 145 6.39 -2.39 14.83
N LYS A 146 5.50 -2.27 13.85
CA LYS A 146 4.76 -3.36 13.23
C LYS A 146 4.60 -3.06 11.75
N PHE A 147 4.81 -4.10 10.96
CA PHE A 147 4.56 -4.12 9.54
C PHE A 147 3.40 -5.06 9.26
N TRP A 148 2.67 -4.77 8.21
CA TRP A 148 1.55 -5.57 7.75
C TRP A 148 1.62 -5.62 6.23
N THR A 149 1.31 -6.77 5.66
CA THR A 149 0.90 -6.82 4.27
C THR A 149 -0.44 -6.09 4.08
N VAL A 150 -0.78 -5.70 2.85
CA VAL A 150 -2.11 -5.15 2.54
C VAL A 150 -3.21 -6.15 2.94
N LYS A 151 -2.97 -7.45 2.72
CA LYS A 151 -3.85 -8.53 3.15
C LYS A 151 -4.11 -8.50 4.65
N GLU A 152 -3.07 -8.68 5.47
CA GLU A 152 -3.22 -8.79 6.93
C GLU A 152 -3.85 -7.52 7.52
N LYS A 153 -3.46 -6.35 6.99
CA LYS A 153 -4.06 -5.09 7.40
C LYS A 153 -5.56 -5.07 7.10
N THR A 154 -5.96 -5.54 5.93
CA THR A 154 -7.38 -5.56 5.53
C THR A 154 -8.18 -6.57 6.34
N GLU A 155 -7.60 -7.73 6.67
CA GLU A 155 -8.21 -8.68 7.59
C GLU A 155 -8.41 -8.09 8.99
N ALA A 156 -7.44 -7.34 9.50
CA ALA A 156 -7.60 -6.62 10.77
C ALA A 156 -8.71 -5.56 10.70
N MET A 157 -8.89 -4.87 9.56
CA MET A 157 -10.00 -3.94 9.37
C MET A 157 -11.36 -4.65 9.37
N ILE A 158 -11.45 -5.86 8.80
CA ILE A 158 -12.67 -6.69 8.85
C ILE A 158 -12.97 -7.09 10.30
N ALA A 159 -11.96 -7.59 11.03
CA ALA A 159 -12.12 -8.04 12.41
C ALA A 159 -12.57 -6.92 13.35
N ASN A 160 -12.12 -5.68 13.10
CA ASN A 160 -12.47 -4.50 13.88
C ASN A 160 -13.74 -3.78 13.40
N GLY A 161 -14.46 -4.33 12.40
CA GLY A 161 -15.71 -3.75 11.92
C GLY A 161 -15.55 -2.43 11.15
N ASN A 162 -14.37 -2.15 10.57
CA ASN A 162 -14.14 -0.92 9.81
C ASN A 162 -14.51 -1.04 8.33
N ILE A 163 -14.90 -2.24 7.87
CA ILE A 163 -15.31 -2.49 6.50
C ILE A 163 -16.85 -2.55 6.45
N PRO A 164 -17.50 -1.85 5.51
CA PRO A 164 -18.95 -1.95 5.31
C PRO A 164 -19.43 -3.39 5.19
N LYS A 165 -20.56 -3.69 5.85
CA LYS A 165 -21.08 -5.06 5.97
C LYS A 165 -21.33 -5.71 4.61
N ASP A 166 -21.85 -4.97 3.63
CA ASP A 166 -22.11 -5.46 2.28
C ASP A 166 -20.83 -5.96 1.56
N ILE A 167 -19.69 -5.32 1.83
CA ILE A 167 -18.40 -5.73 1.28
C ILE A 167 -17.88 -6.98 2.02
N VAL A 168 -18.03 -7.04 3.33
CA VAL A 168 -17.63 -8.21 4.14
C VAL A 168 -18.44 -9.44 3.75
N ASP A 169 -19.76 -9.29 3.56
CA ASP A 169 -20.66 -10.37 3.17
C ASP A 169 -20.29 -10.93 1.78
N TYR A 170 -19.95 -10.07 0.82
CA TYR A 170 -19.41 -10.50 -0.48
C TYR A 170 -18.09 -11.26 -0.33
N PHE A 171 -17.16 -10.73 0.46
CA PHE A 171 -15.84 -11.33 0.63
C PHE A 171 -15.91 -12.74 1.24
N ARG A 172 -16.89 -12.98 2.12
CA ARG A 172 -17.12 -14.27 2.81
C ARG A 172 -17.96 -15.27 2.01
N SER A 173 -18.77 -14.82 1.05
CA SER A 173 -19.68 -15.70 0.29
C SER A 173 -19.04 -16.35 -0.93
N SER A 174 -17.87 -15.87 -1.35
CA SER A 174 -17.07 -16.44 -2.44
C SER A 174 -16.08 -17.48 -1.93
#